data_AF-A0AAN8JWY4-F1
#
_entry.id   AF-A0AAN8JWY4-F1
#
_cell.length_a   1.000
_cell.length_b   1.000
_cell.length_c   1.000
_cell.angle_alpha   90.00
_cell.angle_beta   90.00
_cell.angle_gamma   90.00
#
_symmetry.space_group_name_H-M   'P 1'
#
loop_
_entity.id
_entity.type
_entity.pdbx_description
1 polymer ?
#
loop_
_entity_poly.entity_id
_entity_poly.type
_entity_poly.pdbx_seq_one_letter_code
_entity_poly.pdbx_strand_id
1 'polypeptide(L)'
;MATADELNRGRMNEIDRYVIQSNMEDLCQELKKSDVLITNMFSRHIFNADDIDMIEKQLEKNPRQGIKEALKCLMASGGVNAFDVFIDCLNKSGFAHVAEKLQIDRKERTEAMNVEAKLPDAVTTPPS
;
A
#
# COMPACT_ATOMS: atom_id res chain seq x y z
N MET A 1 16.42 -13.24 -21.01
CA MET A 1 15.71 -14.36 -20.36
C MET A 1 15.22 -13.85 -19.03
N ALA A 2 13.93 -13.55 -18.90
CA ALA A 2 13.31 -13.17 -17.64
C ALA A 2 13.15 -14.45 -16.80
N THR A 3 13.68 -14.45 -15.57
CA THR A 3 13.59 -15.61 -14.65
C THR A 3 12.16 -15.73 -14.12
N ALA A 4 11.70 -16.96 -13.87
CA ALA A 4 10.34 -17.27 -13.41
C ALA A 4 9.91 -16.52 -12.12
N ASP A 5 10.86 -15.97 -11.36
CA ASP A 5 10.61 -15.06 -10.23
C ASP A 5 9.97 -13.71 -10.63
N GLU A 6 10.17 -13.23 -11.86
CA GLU A 6 9.60 -11.95 -12.32
C GLU A 6 8.10 -12.04 -12.64
N LEU A 7 7.59 -13.25 -12.91
CA LEU A 7 6.19 -13.49 -13.28
C LEU A 7 5.26 -13.72 -12.09
N ASN A 8 5.80 -13.82 -10.87
CA ASN A 8 5.03 -14.10 -9.66
C ASN A 8 5.10 -12.99 -8.60
N ARG A 9 5.30 -11.73 -9.03
CA ARG A 9 4.92 -10.57 -8.21
C ARG A 9 3.39 -10.50 -8.17
N GLY A 10 2.76 -11.44 -7.44
CA GLY A 10 1.30 -11.46 -7.24
C GLY A 10 0.82 -10.08 -6.82
N ARG A 11 -0.40 -9.68 -7.17
CA ARG A 11 -0.85 -8.33 -6.86
C ARG A 11 -1.03 -8.15 -5.35
N MET A 12 -0.77 -6.93 -4.86
CA MET A 12 -1.12 -6.53 -3.50
C MET A 12 -2.56 -6.97 -3.17
N ASN A 13 -2.80 -7.53 -2.00
CA ASN A 13 -4.15 -7.97 -1.63
C ASN A 13 -5.12 -6.77 -1.50
N GLU A 14 -6.42 -7.05 -1.48
CA GLU A 14 -7.45 -6.00 -1.49
C GLU A 14 -7.48 -5.19 -0.20
N ILE A 15 -7.18 -5.82 0.94
CA ILE A 15 -7.11 -5.14 2.25
C ILE A 15 -6.01 -4.08 2.22
N ASP A 16 -4.79 -4.47 1.81
CA ASP A 16 -3.63 -3.59 1.79
C ASP A 16 -3.84 -2.42 0.81
N ARG A 17 -4.45 -2.69 -0.36
CA ARG A 17 -4.85 -1.63 -1.30
C ARG A 17 -5.88 -0.69 -0.69
N TYR A 18 -6.90 -1.24 -0.05
CA TYR A 18 -7.94 -0.45 0.59
C TYR A 18 -7.38 0.43 1.70
N VAL A 19 -6.46 -0.08 2.51
CA VAL A 19 -5.81 0.67 3.60
C VAL A 19 -5.02 1.85 3.03
N ILE A 20 -4.22 1.65 1.98
CA ILE A 20 -3.51 2.75 1.30
C ILE A 20 -4.50 3.75 0.70
N GLN A 21 -5.55 3.26 0.03
CA GLN A 21 -6.53 4.11 -0.64
C GLN A 21 -7.37 4.95 0.33
N SER A 22 -7.81 4.37 1.44
CA SER A 22 -8.60 5.03 2.48
C SER A 22 -7.79 6.08 3.25
N ASN A 23 -6.48 5.87 3.40
CA ASN A 23 -5.56 6.82 4.03
C ASN A 23 -4.86 7.76 3.04
N MET A 24 -5.24 7.75 1.76
CA MET A 24 -4.49 8.42 0.68
C MET A 24 -4.27 9.92 0.94
N GLU A 25 -5.29 10.65 1.41
CA GLU A 25 -5.17 12.09 1.63
C GLU A 25 -4.22 12.41 2.79
N ASP A 26 -4.35 11.69 3.90
CA ASP A 26 -3.48 11.81 5.07
C ASP A 26 -2.04 11.48 4.71
N LEU A 27 -1.81 10.37 3.98
CA LEU A 27 -0.49 9.97 3.50
C LEU A 27 0.11 11.05 2.60
N CYS A 28 -0.66 11.60 1.67
CA CYS A 28 -0.17 12.69 0.82
C CYS A 28 0.17 13.95 1.63
N GLN A 29 -0.47 14.18 2.78
CA GLN A 29 -0.23 15.35 3.62
C GLN A 29 0.99 15.18 4.54
N GLU A 30 1.15 14.00 5.13
CA GLU A 30 2.27 13.67 6.03
C GLU A 30 3.57 13.47 5.25
N LEU A 31 3.51 12.76 4.12
CA LEU A 31 4.69 12.33 3.38
C LEU A 31 5.24 13.39 2.41
N LYS A 32 4.52 14.49 2.18
CA LYS A 32 4.89 15.58 1.22
C LYS A 32 6.26 16.22 1.46
N LYS A 33 6.93 15.92 2.58
CA LYS A 33 8.20 16.53 3.00
C LYS A 33 9.37 15.56 2.96
N SER A 34 9.20 14.31 2.51
CA SER A 34 10.25 13.29 2.66
C SER A 34 10.79 12.75 1.34
N ASP A 35 11.93 13.30 0.95
CA ASP A 35 12.75 12.73 -0.13
C ASP A 35 13.34 11.36 0.28
N VAL A 36 13.66 11.20 1.56
CA VAL A 36 14.25 9.97 2.12
C VAL A 36 13.33 8.76 1.97
N LEU A 37 12.01 8.94 2.15
CA LEU A 37 11.05 7.87 1.92
C LEU A 37 11.08 7.39 0.48
N ILE A 38 11.07 8.33 -0.47
CA ILE A 38 11.06 8.02 -1.89
C ILE A 38 12.34 7.30 -2.30
N THR A 39 13.50 7.80 -1.88
CA THR A 39 14.79 7.13 -2.12
C THR A 39 14.83 5.71 -1.54
N ASN A 40 14.28 5.51 -0.33
CA ASN A 40 14.19 4.18 0.28
C ASN A 40 13.27 3.24 -0.49
N MET A 41 12.15 3.72 -1.02
CA MET A 41 11.23 2.92 -1.82
C MET A 41 11.85 2.55 -3.19
N PHE A 42 12.57 3.48 -3.82
CA PHE A 42 13.28 3.24 -5.09
C PHE A 42 14.37 2.18 -4.92
N SER A 43 15.14 2.27 -3.83
CA SER A 43 16.23 1.33 -3.52
C SER A 43 15.76 -0.11 -3.27
N ARG A 44 14.46 -0.34 -3.06
CA ARG A 44 13.88 -1.67 -2.83
C ARG A 44 13.25 -2.31 -4.07
N HIS A 45 13.47 -1.73 -5.24
CA HIS A 45 13.00 -2.26 -6.54
C HIS A 45 11.48 -2.53 -6.60
N ILE A 46 10.72 -1.78 -5.82
CA ILE A 46 9.25 -1.78 -5.85
C ILE A 46 8.76 -1.19 -7.18
N PHE A 47 9.46 -0.17 -7.65
CA PHE A 47 9.18 0.57 -8.87
C PHE A 47 10.15 0.18 -9.98
N ASN A 48 9.69 0.20 -11.22
CA ASN A 48 10.58 0.11 -12.38
C ASN A 48 11.17 1.49 -12.71
N ALA A 49 12.09 1.56 -13.68
CA ALA A 49 12.76 2.82 -14.03
C ALA A 49 11.79 3.89 -14.56
N ASP A 50 10.75 3.49 -15.30
CA ASP A 50 9.75 4.42 -15.86
C ASP A 50 8.86 5.00 -14.75
N ASP A 51 8.46 4.17 -13.78
CA ASP A 51 7.73 4.59 -12.58
C ASP A 51 8.55 5.61 -11.79
N ILE A 52 9.85 5.35 -11.58
CA ILE A 52 10.78 6.22 -10.86
C ILE A 52 10.87 7.59 -11.54
N ASP A 53 11.18 7.62 -12.84
CA ASP A 53 11.31 8.88 -13.61
C ASP A 53 10.00 9.68 -13.61
N MET A 54 8.85 9.00 -13.73
CA MET A 54 7.54 9.65 -13.63
C MET A 54 7.31 10.24 -12.22
N ILE A 55 7.61 9.50 -11.16
CA ILE A 55 7.40 9.93 -9.77
C ILE A 55 8.32 11.13 -9.45
N GLU A 56 9.60 11.08 -9.81
CA GLU A 56 10.56 12.17 -9.59
C GLU A 56 10.09 13.46 -10.27
N LYS A 57 9.69 13.40 -11.54
CA LYS A 57 9.14 14.56 -12.27
C LYS A 57 7.89 15.15 -11.61
N GLN A 58 7.07 14.33 -10.97
CA GLN A 58 5.89 14.81 -10.26
C GLN A 58 6.26 15.41 -8.90
N LEU A 59 7.24 14.82 -8.19
CA LEU A 59 7.73 15.35 -6.91
C LEU A 59 8.34 16.74 -7.08
N GLU A 60 9.12 16.97 -8.14
CA GLU A 60 9.69 18.28 -8.46
C GLU A 60 8.62 19.36 -8.71
N LYS A 61 7.52 18.99 -9.38
CA LYS A 61 6.43 19.92 -9.72
C LYS A 61 5.48 20.16 -8.55
N ASN A 62 5.10 19.09 -7.87
CA ASN A 62 4.15 19.09 -6.79
C ASN A 62 4.40 17.86 -5.89
N PRO A 63 5.08 18.04 -4.74
CA PRO A 63 5.42 16.94 -3.85
C PRO A 63 4.21 16.09 -3.45
N ARG A 64 3.05 16.72 -3.19
CA ARG A 64 1.81 16.01 -2.85
C ARG A 64 1.37 15.09 -3.99
N GLN A 65 1.42 15.58 -5.23
CA GLN A 65 1.04 14.79 -6.40
C GLN A 65 2.06 13.68 -6.69
N GLY A 66 3.36 13.94 -6.50
CA GLY A 66 4.39 12.92 -6.63
C GLY A 66 4.23 11.77 -5.63
N ILE A 67 3.95 12.07 -4.36
CA ILE A 67 3.61 11.05 -3.35
C ILE A 67 2.37 10.26 -3.79
N LYS A 68 1.32 10.95 -4.25
CA LYS A 68 0.09 10.30 -4.69
C LYS A 68 0.36 9.29 -5.81
N GLU A 69 1.20 9.64 -6.79
CA GLU A 69 1.50 8.73 -7.89
C GLU A 69 2.42 7.60 -7.44
N ALA A 70 3.35 7.84 -6.51
CA ALA A 70 4.13 6.77 -5.88
C ALA A 70 3.24 5.75 -5.17
N LEU A 71 2.21 6.21 -4.42
CA LEU A 71 1.26 5.33 -3.76
C LEU A 71 0.37 4.57 -4.76
N LYS A 72 -0.04 5.20 -5.86
CA LYS A 72 -0.75 4.49 -6.94
C LYS A 72 0.12 3.42 -7.59
N CYS A 73 1.37 3.74 -7.91
CA CYS A 73 2.31 2.77 -8.48
C CYS A 73 2.57 1.63 -7.49
N LEU A 74 2.66 1.91 -6.19
CA LEU A 74 2.81 0.89 -5.14
C LEU A 74 1.63 -0.10 -5.16
N MET A 75 0.39 0.40 -5.24
CA MET A 75 -0.83 -0.44 -5.29
C MET A 75 -0.99 -1.21 -6.61
N ALA A 76 -0.46 -0.67 -7.71
CA ALA A 76 -0.55 -1.26 -9.04
C ALA A 76 0.54 -2.32 -9.30
N SER A 77 1.78 -2.00 -8.92
CA SER A 77 3.00 -2.71 -9.34
C SER A 77 3.76 -3.38 -8.19
N GLY A 78 3.42 -3.07 -6.94
CA GLY A 78 4.25 -3.37 -5.77
C GLY A 78 4.39 -4.85 -5.37
N GLY A 79 3.66 -5.77 -5.99
CA GLY A 79 3.70 -7.19 -5.60
C GLY A 79 3.01 -7.48 -4.26
N VAL A 80 3.02 -8.75 -3.83
CA VAL A 80 2.32 -9.22 -2.62
C VAL A 80 2.86 -8.56 -1.34
N ASN A 81 4.16 -8.27 -1.30
CA ASN A 81 4.85 -7.75 -0.13
C ASN A 81 5.03 -6.23 -0.15
N ALA A 82 4.51 -5.52 -1.15
CA ALA A 82 4.75 -4.07 -1.27
C ALA A 82 4.28 -3.28 -0.06
N PHE A 83 3.14 -3.68 0.53
CA PHE A 83 2.61 -3.01 1.71
C PHE A 83 3.59 -3.13 2.88
N ASP A 84 4.06 -4.34 3.17
CA ASP A 84 5.01 -4.57 4.27
C ASP A 84 6.35 -3.86 4.02
N VAL A 85 6.82 -3.84 2.77
CA VAL A 85 8.01 -3.09 2.39
C VAL A 85 7.79 -1.58 2.56
N PHE A 86 6.61 -1.06 2.20
CA PHE A 86 6.24 0.34 2.38
C PHE A 86 6.20 0.72 3.87
N ILE A 87 5.63 -0.13 4.72
CA ILE A 87 5.65 0.04 6.18
C ILE A 87 7.09 0.10 6.71
N ASP A 88 7.98 -0.78 6.26
CA ASP A 88 9.39 -0.75 6.67
C ASP A 88 10.11 0.52 6.18
N CYS A 89 9.78 1.01 4.98
CA CYS A 89 10.29 2.29 4.48
C CYS A 89 9.80 3.48 5.33
N LEU A 90 8.52 3.50 5.72
CA LEU A 90 7.97 4.53 6.61
C LEU A 90 8.69 4.55 7.96
N ASN A 91 8.88 3.38 8.57
CA ASN A 91 9.61 3.25 9.84
C ASN A 91 11.04 3.78 9.74
N LYS A 92 11.77 3.41 8.67
CA LYS A 92 13.17 3.85 8.46
C LYS A 92 13.29 5.33 8.11
N SER A 93 12.25 5.93 7.54
CA SER A 93 12.23 7.35 7.16
C SER A 93 11.64 8.26 8.23
N GLY A 94 11.38 7.76 9.45
CA GLY A 94 10.91 8.57 10.58
C GLY A 94 9.38 8.74 10.65
N PHE A 95 8.62 8.02 9.83
CA PHE A 95 7.15 8.02 9.80
C PHE A 95 6.56 6.83 10.56
N ALA A 96 7.19 6.43 11.67
CA ALA A 96 6.75 5.28 12.47
C ALA A 96 5.28 5.42 12.95
N HIS A 97 4.84 6.64 13.27
CA HIS A 97 3.45 6.91 13.64
C HIS A 97 2.47 6.67 12.47
N VAL A 98 2.86 7.00 11.23
CA VAL A 98 2.07 6.70 10.03
C VAL A 98 2.04 5.20 9.78
N ALA A 99 3.19 4.54 9.91
CA ALA A 99 3.31 3.09 9.76
C ALA A 99 2.41 2.34 10.75
N GLU A 100 2.43 2.74 12.03
CA GLU A 100 1.59 2.18 13.08
C GLU A 100 0.10 2.36 12.76
N LYS A 101 -0.33 3.56 12.36
CA LYS A 101 -1.72 3.82 11.95
C LYS A 101 -2.16 2.86 10.83
N LEU A 102 -1.36 2.74 9.78
CA LEU A 102 -1.69 1.85 8.66
C LEU A 102 -1.73 0.37 9.07
N GLN A 103 -0.88 -0.06 10.00
CA GLN A 103 -0.91 -1.42 10.53
C GLN A 103 -2.15 -1.71 11.37
N ILE A 104 -2.59 -0.75 12.18
CA ILE A 104 -3.84 -0.84 12.95
C ILE A 104 -5.02 -0.98 11.98
N ASP A 105 -5.13 -0.09 10.99
CA ASP A 105 -6.20 -0.13 9.99
C ASP A 105 -6.24 -1.46 9.24
N ARG A 106 -5.07 -1.99 8.83
CA ARG A 106 -4.95 -3.31 8.19
C ARG A 106 -5.48 -4.43 9.08
N LYS A 107 -5.12 -4.41 10.37
CA LYS A 107 -5.56 -5.41 11.34
C LYS A 107 -7.07 -5.36 11.54
N GLU A 108 -7.64 -4.19 11.80
CA GLU A 108 -9.08 -4.01 11.99
C GLU A 108 -9.88 -4.48 10.77
N ARG A 109 -9.40 -4.20 9.56
CA ARG A 109 -10.03 -4.66 8.31
C ARG A 109 -9.93 -6.17 8.11
N THR A 110 -8.79 -6.76 8.43
CA THR A 110 -8.60 -8.21 8.37
C THR A 110 -9.55 -8.91 9.34
N GLU A 111 -9.70 -8.37 10.55
CA GLU A 111 -10.62 -8.89 11.56
C GLU A 111 -12.08 -8.74 11.12
N ALA A 112 -12.48 -7.59 10.58
CA ALA A 112 -13.85 -7.35 10.09
C ALA A 112 -14.26 -8.33 8.97
N MET A 113 -13.40 -8.59 7.99
CA MET A 113 -13.67 -9.56 6.92
C MET A 113 -13.80 -11.00 7.45
N ASN A 114 -13.11 -11.33 8.54
CA ASN A 114 -13.18 -12.66 9.16
C ASN A 114 -14.45 -12.84 10.02
N VAL A 115 -15.10 -11.74 10.41
CA VAL A 115 -16.41 -11.75 11.11
C VAL A 115 -17.56 -11.87 10.11
N GLU A 116 -17.51 -11.18 8.96
CA GLU A 116 -18.52 -11.31 7.90
C GLU A 116 -18.57 -12.72 7.28
N ALA A 117 -17.42 -13.39 7.14
CA ALA A 117 -17.35 -14.77 6.67
C ALA A 117 -17.92 -15.82 7.65
N LYS A 118 -18.31 -15.40 8.87
CA LYS A 118 -18.83 -16.28 9.93
C LYS A 118 -20.33 -16.13 10.18
N LEU A 119 -21.08 -15.37 9.38
CA LEU A 119 -22.54 -15.44 9.45
C LEU A 119 -23.01 -16.81 8.92
N PRO A 120 -23.62 -17.67 9.74
CA PRO A 120 -24.31 -18.84 9.20
C PRO A 120 -25.55 -18.37 8.43
N ASP A 121 -25.80 -19.01 7.29
CA ASP A 121 -27.08 -19.08 6.56
C ASP A 121 -28.21 -19.71 7.42
N ALA A 122 -28.37 -19.25 8.66
CA ALA A 122 -29.36 -19.73 9.60
C ALA A 122 -30.59 -18.82 9.61
N VAL A 123 -31.18 -18.60 8.43
CA VAL A 123 -32.64 -18.45 8.32
C VAL A 123 -33.10 -19.26 7.10
N THR A 124 -32.85 -20.57 7.16
CA THR A 124 -33.75 -21.52 6.52
C THR A 124 -35.04 -21.55 7.36
N THR A 125 -36.12 -21.00 6.81
CA THR A 125 -37.49 -21.39 7.17
C THR A 125 -37.68 -22.91 6.93
N PRO A 126 -38.73 -23.61 7.42
CA PRO A 126 -39.77 -23.40 8.46
C PRO A 126 -39.82 -24.63 9.45
N PRO A 127 -40.82 -24.90 10.35
CA PRO A 127 -42.23 -25.28 10.05
C PRO A 127 -43.24 -24.67 11.08
N SER A 128 -44.57 -24.68 11.02
CA SER A 128 -45.66 -25.39 10.33
C SER A 128 -46.84 -24.43 10.14
#